data_AF-A0A7J4PV44-F1
#
_entry.id   AF-A0A7J4PV44-F1
#
_cell.length_a   1.000
_cell.length_b   1.000
_cell.length_c   1.000
_cell.angle_alpha   90.00
_cell.angle_beta   90.00
_cell.angle_gamma   90.00
#
_symmetry.space_group_name_H-M   'P 1'
#
loop_
_entity.id
_entity.type
_entity.pdbx_description
1 polymer ?
#
loop_
_entity_poly.entity_id
_entity_poly.type
_entity_poly.pdbx_seq_one_letter_code
_entity_poly.pdbx_strand_id
1 'polypeptide(L)' 'MKNSIVGTAIVTGGSRGIGRAIAQELASMGYNLLLVAKD' A
#
# COMPACT_ATOMS: atom_id res chain seq x y z
N MET A 1 8.81 -13.51 -15.01
CA MET A 1 7.76 -12.47 -14.92
C MET A 1 8.42 -11.17 -14.46
N LYS A 2 8.43 -10.12 -15.28
CA LYS A 2 8.88 -8.79 -14.81
C LYS A 2 7.70 -8.17 -14.07
N ASN A 3 7.73 -8.21 -12.74
CA ASN A 3 6.82 -7.40 -11.94
C ASN A 3 7.35 -5.97 -12.02
N SER A 4 6.98 -5.23 -13.07
CA SER A 4 7.32 -3.82 -13.21
C SER A 4 6.59 -3.08 -12.10
N ILE A 5 7.30 -2.87 -10.99
CA ILE A 5 6.89 -2.01 -9.89
C ILE A 5 6.51 -0.65 -10.45
N VAL A 6 5.24 -0.28 -10.31
CA VAL A 6 4.68 0.97 -10.85
C VAL A 6 5.24 2.17 -10.09
N GLY A 7 5.53 1.98 -8.80
CA GLY A 7 6.16 2.96 -7.92
C GLY A 7 6.19 2.47 -6.48
N THR A 8 6.67 3.33 -5.57
CA THR A 8 6.59 3.09 -4.12
C THR A 8 5.64 4.09 -3.50
N ALA A 9 4.73 3.63 -2.64
CA ALA A 9 3.82 4.50 -1.88
C ALA A 9 3.97 4.25 -0.36
N ILE A 10 3.88 5.33 0.41
CA ILE A 10 3.84 5.28 1.88
C ILE A 10 2.40 5.50 2.32
N VAL A 11 1.86 4.58 3.14
CA VAL A 11 0.52 4.71 3.72
C VAL A 11 0.63 4.72 5.24
N THR A 12 0.28 5.86 5.85
CA THR A 12 0.14 5.98 7.30
C THR A 12 -1.27 5.57 7.73
N GLY A 13 -1.42 4.99 8.92
CA GLY A 13 -2.70 4.44 9.38
C GLY A 13 -3.18 3.22 8.58
N GLY A 14 -2.27 2.49 7.93
CA GLY A 14 -2.58 1.38 7.00
C GLY A 14 -3.13 0.10 7.63
N SER A 15 -3.26 0.02 8.95
CA SER A 15 -3.67 -1.18 9.70
C SER A 15 -5.17 -1.50 9.57
N ARG A 16 -6.03 -0.48 9.42
CA ARG A 16 -7.49 -0.62 9.45
C ARG A 16 -8.21 0.51 8.70
N GLY A 17 -9.53 0.39 8.57
CA GLY A 17 -10.40 1.42 8.02
C GLY A 17 -9.96 1.88 6.63
N ILE A 18 -9.96 3.20 6.43
CA ILE A 18 -9.63 3.83 5.13
C ILE A 18 -8.18 3.56 4.73
N GLY A 19 -7.23 3.63 5.67
CA GLY A 19 -5.82 3.40 5.36
C GLY A 19 -5.56 2.00 4.82
N ARG A 20 -6.23 0.98 5.38
CA ARG A 20 -6.18 -0.40 4.85
C ARG A 20 -6.79 -0.51 3.46
N ALA A 21 -7.95 0.11 3.23
CA ALA A 21 -8.61 0.07 1.92
C ALA A 21 -7.74 0.71 0.83
N ILE A 22 -7.11 1.85 1.13
CA ILE A 22 -6.17 2.52 0.21
C ILE A 22 -4.94 1.64 -0.07
N ALA A 23 -4.35 1.03 0.97
CA ALA A 23 -3.21 0.13 0.79
C ALA A 23 -3.55 -1.08 -0.10
N GLN A 24 -4.76 -1.65 0.04
CA GLN A 24 -5.20 -2.77 -0.79
C GLN A 24 -5.37 -2.36 -2.26
N GLU A 25 -5.92 -1.18 -2.53
CA GLU A 25 -6.07 -0.68 -3.89
C GLU A 25 -4.70 -0.39 -4.54
N LEU A 26 -3.79 0.30 -3.83
CA LEU A 26 -2.45 0.56 -4.36
C LEU A 26 -1.66 -0.74 -4.63
N ALA A 27 -1.84 -1.76 -3.78
CA ALA A 27 -1.25 -3.08 -4.02
C ALA A 27 -1.83 -3.76 -5.27
N SER A 28 -3.14 -3.66 -5.50
CA SER A 28 -3.80 -4.22 -6.70
C SER A 28 -3.31 -3.54 -7.98
N MET A 29 -2.96 -2.25 -7.90
CA MET A 29 -2.36 -1.46 -8.96
C MET A 29 -0.86 -1.74 -9.17
N GLY A 30 -0.22 -2.57 -8.33
CA GLY A 30 1.18 -2.98 -8.50
C GLY A 30 2.21 -2.05 -7.86
N TYR A 31 1.82 -1.24 -6.87
CA TYR A 31 2.76 -0.47 -6.07
C TYR A 31 3.50 -1.33 -5.04
N ASN A 32 4.76 -0.96 -4.77
CA ASN A 32 5.45 -1.38 -3.57
C ASN A 32 5.01 -0.48 -2.40
N LEU A 33 4.68 -1.06 -1.25
CA LEU A 33 4.07 -0.31 -0.15
C LEU A 33 4.92 -0.32 1.11
N LEU A 34 5.06 0.85 1.72
CA LEU A 34 5.54 1.01 3.10
C LEU A 34 4.36 1.44 3.97
N LEU A 35 3.95 0.56 4.88
CA LEU A 35 2.83 0.81 5.79
C LEU A 35 3.36 1.22 7.16
N VAL A 36 2.81 2.30 7.72
CA VAL A 36 3.11 2.76 9.08
C VAL A 36 1.81 2.84 9.88
N ALA A 37 1.74 2.16 11.01
CA ALA A 37 0.60 2.23 11.92
C ALA A 37 1.08 2.05 13.37
N LYS A 38 0.28 2.53 14.33
CA LYS A 38 0.55 2.46 15.78
C LYS A 38 -0.11 1.23 16.45
N ASP A 39 -0.94 0.52 15.69
CA ASP A 39 -1.92 -0.46 16.18
C ASP A 39 -1.36 -1.88 16.20
#